data_AF-A0A3M5ZQU6-F1
#
_entry.id   AF-A0A3M5ZQU6-F1
#
_cell.length_a   1.000
_cell.length_b   1.000
_cell.length_c   1.000
_cell.angle_alpha   90.00
_cell.angle_beta   90.00
_cell.angle_gamma   90.00
#
_symmetry.space_group_name_H-M   'P 1'
#
loop_
_entity.id
_entity.type
_entity.pdbx_description
1 polymer ?
#
loop_
_entity_poly.entity_id
_entity_poly.type
_entity_poly.pdbx_seq_one_letter_code
_entity_poly.pdbx_strand_id
1 'polypeptide(L)'
;MASTNSIQSTASSVCHPFGALPFNSIEPEKISSSIPDFPNVDPGLLLGRHCHFADMQAFPLEGRRFYNALVTGVSLGCESLGSSSHLLLMLDGSDYQEFVPVSELHLVSIE
;
A
#
# COMPACT_ATOMS: atom_id res chain seq x y z
N MET A 1 -40.69 -8.10 29.89
CA MET A 1 -40.60 -7.95 28.43
C MET A 1 -39.74 -6.72 28.18
N ALA A 2 -38.50 -6.92 27.69
CA ALA A 2 -37.54 -5.85 27.46
C ALA A 2 -37.64 -5.39 25.99
N SER A 3 -37.76 -4.09 25.77
CA SER A 3 -37.79 -3.47 24.45
C SER A 3 -36.40 -2.91 24.15
N THR A 4 -35.72 -3.46 23.13
CA THR A 4 -34.46 -2.94 22.60
C THR A 4 -34.74 -1.92 21.51
N ASN A 5 -34.19 -0.72 21.68
CA ASN A 5 -34.25 0.38 20.72
C ASN A 5 -33.01 0.27 19.81
N SER A 6 -33.20 0.06 18.51
CA SER A 6 -32.12 0.04 17.51
C SER A 6 -32.03 1.40 16.82
N ILE A 7 -30.86 2.03 16.87
CA ILE A 7 -30.57 3.27 16.12
C ILE A 7 -30.01 2.86 14.75
N GLN A 8 -30.75 3.19 13.69
CA GLN A 8 -30.36 2.98 12.31
C GLN A 8 -29.56 4.19 11.82
N SER A 9 -28.27 4.01 11.51
CA SER A 9 -27.47 4.98 10.75
C SER A 9 -27.29 4.47 9.33
N THR A 10 -27.89 5.18 8.37
CA THR A 10 -27.72 5.01 6.93
C THR A 10 -26.30 5.35 6.50
N ALA A 11 -25.55 4.36 6.04
CA ALA A 11 -24.33 4.56 5.27
C ALA A 11 -24.59 4.23 3.80
N SER A 12 -24.42 5.23 2.94
CA SER A 12 -24.48 5.11 1.48
C SER A 12 -23.40 4.16 0.98
N SER A 13 -23.82 3.07 0.34
CA SER A 13 -22.95 2.07 -0.26
C SER A 13 -22.43 2.56 -1.61
N VAL A 14 -21.13 2.86 -1.71
CA VAL A 14 -20.43 2.95 -2.99
C VAL A 14 -19.98 1.54 -3.34
N CYS A 15 -20.57 0.98 -4.40
CA CYS A 15 -20.32 -0.37 -4.90
C CYS A 15 -18.94 -0.45 -5.59
N HIS A 16 -18.05 -1.30 -5.09
CA HIS A 16 -16.96 -1.86 -5.89
C HIS A 16 -17.11 -3.39 -5.93
N PRO A 17 -17.19 -4.02 -7.13
CA PRO A 17 -17.37 -5.46 -7.23
C PRO A 17 -15.99 -6.12 -7.27
N PHE A 18 -15.62 -6.82 -6.19
CA PHE A 18 -15.06 -8.17 -6.18
C PHE A 18 -14.67 -8.52 -4.73
N GLY A 19 -15.47 -9.37 -4.08
CA GLY A 19 -15.02 -10.15 -2.91
C GLY A 19 -15.07 -9.49 -1.52
N ALA A 20 -16.06 -8.66 -1.20
CA ALA A 20 -16.25 -8.20 0.18
C ALA A 20 -16.80 -9.32 1.09
N LEU A 21 -15.95 -9.89 1.95
CA LEU A 21 -16.40 -10.68 3.10
C LEU A 21 -16.84 -9.72 4.23
N PRO A 22 -18.03 -9.91 4.85
CA PRO A 22 -18.49 -9.06 5.94
C PRO A 22 -17.76 -9.43 7.23
N PHE A 23 -16.79 -8.62 7.66
CA PHE A 23 -16.25 -8.73 9.02
C PHE A 23 -17.14 -7.99 9.99
N ASN A 24 -18.03 -8.74 10.66
CA ASN A 24 -18.68 -8.32 11.88
C ASN A 24 -17.70 -8.45 13.05
N SER A 25 -17.44 -7.31 13.71
CA SER A 25 -17.07 -7.11 15.12
C SER A 25 -16.56 -8.31 15.94
N ILE A 26 -15.33 -8.22 16.44
CA ILE A 26 -14.91 -8.53 17.83
C ILE A 26 -13.61 -7.74 18.07
N GLU A 27 -13.58 -6.87 19.08
CA GLU A 27 -12.33 -6.34 19.65
C GLU A 27 -11.51 -7.48 20.24
N PRO A 28 -10.23 -7.57 19.87
CA PRO A 28 -9.23 -7.83 20.88
C PRO A 28 -8.14 -6.77 20.87
N GLU A 29 -7.90 -6.17 22.03
CA GLU A 29 -6.69 -5.41 22.34
C GLU A 29 -5.44 -6.21 21.94
N LYS A 30 -4.79 -5.80 20.84
CA LYS A 30 -3.41 -6.15 20.56
C LYS A 30 -2.66 -4.88 20.22
N ILE A 31 -1.67 -4.58 21.06
CA ILE A 31 -0.67 -3.55 20.82
C ILE A 31 0.16 -4.01 19.63
N SER A 32 -0.29 -3.66 18.43
CA SER A 32 0.51 -3.70 17.22
C SER A 32 0.87 -2.25 16.92
N SER A 33 2.10 -1.88 17.26
CA SER A 33 2.71 -0.65 16.76
C SER A 33 2.97 -0.83 15.26
N SER A 34 1.91 -0.81 14.47
CA SER A 34 1.99 -0.66 13.02
C SER A 34 2.37 0.79 12.79
N ILE A 35 3.65 1.06 12.62
CA ILE A 35 4.11 2.35 12.10
C ILE A 35 3.50 2.43 10.69
N PRO A 36 2.57 3.36 10.41
CA PRO A 36 1.96 3.45 9.11
C PRO A 36 2.89 4.28 8.22
N ASP A 37 4.05 3.75 7.87
CA ASP A 37 4.94 4.42 6.91
C ASP A 37 4.56 4.01 5.49
N PHE A 38 3.34 4.38 5.11
CA PHE A 38 2.96 4.66 3.74
C PHE A 38 1.89 5.75 3.81
N PRO A 39 2.02 6.88 3.10
CA PRO A 39 0.83 7.63 2.76
C PRO A 39 -0.02 6.69 1.90
N ASN A 40 -1.01 6.08 2.52
CA ASN A 40 -2.23 5.37 2.07
C ASN A 40 -2.55 5.31 0.56
N VAL A 41 -1.57 5.05 -0.29
CA VAL A 41 -1.72 4.92 -1.74
C VAL A 41 -1.64 3.44 -2.05
N ASP A 42 -2.75 2.90 -2.52
CA ASP A 42 -2.80 1.55 -3.04
C ASP A 42 -1.75 1.42 -4.15
N PRO A 43 -0.77 0.50 -4.03
CA PRO A 43 0.26 0.32 -5.05
C PRO A 43 -0.32 0.03 -6.43
N GLY A 44 -1.53 -0.55 -6.51
CA GLY A 44 -2.26 -0.74 -7.76
C GLY A 44 -2.57 0.56 -8.51
N LEU A 45 -2.74 1.69 -7.80
CA LEU A 45 -3.01 3.00 -8.39
C LEU A 45 -1.77 3.65 -9.02
N LEU A 46 -0.57 3.14 -8.69
CA LEU A 46 0.68 3.62 -9.25
C LEU A 46 0.96 3.02 -10.63
N LEU A 47 0.29 1.93 -11.01
CA LEU A 47 0.55 1.24 -12.27
C LEU A 47 0.35 2.17 -13.48
N GLY A 48 1.36 2.24 -14.33
CA GLY A 48 1.41 3.11 -15.51
C GLY A 48 1.73 4.58 -15.22
N ARG A 49 2.05 4.93 -13.97
CA ARG A 49 2.44 6.29 -13.58
C ARG A 49 3.94 6.44 -13.49
N HIS A 50 4.44 7.62 -13.85
CA HIS A 50 5.76 8.07 -13.42
C HIS A 50 5.68 8.53 -11.97
N CYS A 51 6.56 7.94 -11.16
CA CYS A 51 6.60 8.16 -9.73
C CYS A 51 8.02 8.49 -9.31
N HIS A 52 8.13 9.41 -8.36
CA HIS A 52 9.37 9.69 -7.65
C HIS A 52 9.33 8.98 -6.30
N PHE A 53 10.26 8.05 -6.07
CA PHE A 53 10.40 7.35 -4.80
C PHE A 53 11.72 7.72 -4.12
N ALA A 54 11.71 7.75 -2.80
CA ALA A 54 12.93 7.79 -1.99
C ALA A 54 13.13 6.44 -1.31
N ASP A 55 14.34 5.92 -1.36
CA ASP A 55 14.74 4.71 -0.66
C ASP A 55 14.75 4.98 0.86
N MET A 56 14.02 4.15 1.61
CA MET A 56 13.97 4.21 3.07
C MET A 56 15.11 3.45 3.74
N GLN A 57 15.74 2.47 3.05
CA GLN A 57 16.82 1.66 3.60
C GLN A 57 18.22 2.23 3.32
N ALA A 58 18.31 3.32 2.55
CA ALA A 58 19.58 3.98 2.30
C ALA A 58 20.28 4.37 3.62
N PHE A 59 21.38 3.68 3.94
CA PHE A 59 22.19 3.99 5.10
C PHE A 59 22.71 5.44 5.02
N PRO A 60 22.82 6.15 6.16
CA PRO A 60 23.19 7.57 6.18
C PRO A 60 24.56 7.88 5.55
N LEU A 61 25.41 6.86 5.36
CA LEU A 61 26.74 6.99 4.75
C LEU A 61 26.72 6.91 3.21
N GLU A 62 25.69 6.32 2.59
CA GLU A 62 25.59 6.17 1.14
C GLU A 62 24.74 7.26 0.45
N GLY A 63 24.09 8.12 1.24
CA GLY A 63 23.16 9.12 0.73
C GLY A 63 21.81 8.51 0.35
N ARG A 64 20.75 9.30 0.49
CA ARG A 64 19.38 8.86 0.19
C ARG A 64 19.27 8.60 -1.32
N ARG A 65 19.00 7.35 -1.71
CA ARG A 65 18.75 7.01 -3.11
C ARG A 65 17.34 7.43 -3.50
N PHE A 66 17.19 7.93 -4.71
CA PHE A 66 15.91 8.31 -5.28
C PHE A 66 15.69 7.60 -6.60
N TYR A 67 14.46 7.18 -6.84
CA TYR A 67 14.03 6.52 -8.07
C TYR A 67 13.08 7.46 -8.81
N ASN A 68 13.43 7.83 -10.04
CA ASN A 68 12.49 8.39 -11.02
C ASN A 68 12.15 7.27 -11.99
N ALA A 69 10.93 6.74 -11.90
CA ALA A 69 10.59 5.52 -12.60
C ALA A 69 9.11 5.43 -13.02
N LEU A 70 8.89 4.74 -14.13
CA LEU A 70 7.58 4.21 -14.52
C LEU A 70 7.27 2.94 -13.75
N VAL A 71 6.15 2.92 -13.05
CA VAL A 71 5.65 1.70 -12.44
C VAL A 71 4.99 0.86 -13.53
N THR A 72 5.66 -0.21 -13.93
CA THR A 72 5.23 -1.09 -15.03
C THR A 72 4.49 -2.33 -14.54
N GLY A 73 4.60 -2.65 -13.25
CA GLY A 73 3.97 -3.81 -12.64
C GLY A 73 3.85 -3.67 -11.13
N VAL A 74 2.89 -4.40 -10.57
CA VAL A 74 2.64 -4.50 -9.13
C VAL A 74 2.46 -5.97 -8.79
N SER A 75 3.22 -6.45 -7.80
CA SER A 75 3.02 -7.76 -7.21
C SER A 75 2.48 -7.58 -5.80
N LEU A 76 1.26 -8.05 -5.56
CA LEU A 76 0.63 -7.98 -4.25
C LEU A 76 1.02 -9.21 -3.44
N GLY A 77 1.73 -8.96 -2.34
CA GLY A 77 2.08 -9.99 -1.37
C GLY A 77 0.90 -10.36 -0.48
N CYS A 78 1.09 -11.42 0.29
CA CYS A 78 0.18 -11.84 1.34
C CYS A 78 0.98 -11.96 2.63
N GLU A 79 0.85 -10.96 3.52
CA GLU A 79 1.64 -10.89 4.75
C GLU A 79 1.40 -12.12 5.65
N SER A 80 0.18 -12.67 5.67
CA SER A 80 -0.13 -13.90 6.41
C SER A 80 0.60 -15.14 5.89
N LEU A 81 1.12 -15.09 4.66
CA LEU A 81 1.95 -16.13 4.05
C LEU A 81 3.44 -15.74 4.01
N GLY A 82 3.83 -14.62 4.64
CA GLY A 82 5.20 -14.11 4.65
C GLY A 82 5.67 -13.58 3.29
N SER A 83 4.74 -13.25 2.38
CA SER A 83 5.06 -12.68 1.06
C SER A 83 4.83 -11.18 1.08
N SER A 84 5.85 -10.38 0.73
CA SER A 84 5.75 -8.92 0.67
C SER A 84 5.30 -8.43 -0.71
N SER A 85 4.69 -7.24 -0.73
CA SER A 85 4.33 -6.55 -1.97
C SER A 85 5.54 -5.86 -2.60
N HIS A 86 5.56 -5.82 -3.92
CA HIS A 86 6.68 -5.29 -4.70
C HIS A 86 6.17 -4.48 -5.90
N LEU A 87 6.97 -3.50 -6.32
CA LEU A 87 6.78 -2.75 -7.55
C LEU A 87 7.82 -3.15 -8.58
N LEU A 88 7.41 -3.14 -9.84
CA LEU A 88 8.30 -3.28 -10.98
C LEU A 88 8.51 -1.89 -11.58
N LEU A 89 9.71 -1.36 -11.39
CA LEU A 89 10.09 0.01 -11.74
C LEU A 89 10.97 -0.01 -13.00
N MET A 90 10.62 0.80 -13.99
CA MET A 90 11.47 1.09 -15.14
C MET A 90 12.06 2.48 -14.94
N LEU A 91 13.37 2.54 -14.70
CA LEU A 91 14.06 3.79 -14.40
C LEU A 91 14.21 4.66 -15.65
N ASP A 92 14.12 5.98 -15.47
CA ASP A 92 14.33 6.92 -16.56
C ASP A 92 15.73 6.75 -17.17
N GLY A 93 15.75 6.58 -18.50
CA GLY A 93 16.99 6.35 -19.25
C GLY A 93 17.57 4.93 -19.16
N SER A 94 16.81 3.99 -18.58
CA SER A 94 17.17 2.57 -18.54
C SER A 94 16.08 1.70 -19.17
N ASP A 95 16.48 0.76 -20.02
CA ASP A 95 15.57 -0.26 -20.57
C ASP A 95 15.36 -1.45 -19.61
N TYR A 96 16.05 -1.43 -18.45
CA TYR A 96 15.95 -2.47 -17.45
C TYR A 96 14.84 -2.18 -16.43
N GLN A 97 14.15 -3.24 -16.02
CA GLN A 97 13.12 -3.18 -14.98
C GLN A 97 13.67 -3.77 -13.68
N GLU A 98 13.52 -3.02 -12.59
CA GLU A 98 13.93 -3.40 -11.25
C GLU A 98 12.73 -3.78 -10.41
N PHE A 99 12.85 -4.86 -9.64
CA PHE A 99 11.81 -5.33 -8.74
C PHE A 99 12.16 -4.92 -7.32
N VAL A 100 11.38 -3.98 -6.76
CA VAL A 100 11.70 -3.33 -5.49
C VAL A 100 10.58 -3.56 -4.48
N PRO A 101 10.90 -3.99 -3.24
CA PRO A 101 9.89 -4.15 -2.19
C PRO A 101 9.22 -2.82 -1.88
N VAL A 102 7.89 -2.82 -1.75
CA VAL A 102 7.12 -1.63 -1.42
C VAL A 102 7.59 -1.05 -0.08
N SER A 103 7.91 -1.89 0.89
CA SER A 103 8.40 -1.51 2.22
C SER A 103 9.71 -0.70 2.22
N GLU A 104 10.47 -0.71 1.12
CA GLU A 104 11.73 0.01 1.00
C GLU A 104 11.56 1.37 0.32
N LEU A 105 10.35 1.67 -0.16
CA LEU A 105 10.06 2.85 -0.95
C LEU A 105 9.18 3.84 -0.19
N HIS A 106 9.58 5.10 -0.18
CA HIS A 106 8.74 6.22 0.21
C HIS A 106 8.31 6.99 -1.04
N LEU A 107 7.02 6.97 -1.38
CA LEU A 107 6.50 7.77 -2.50
C LEU A 107 6.60 9.27 -2.18
N VAL A 108 7.31 10.01 -3.04
CA VAL A 108 7.50 11.47 -2.91
C VAL A 108 6.50 12.23 -3.77
N SER A 109 6.33 11.83 -5.03
CA SER A 109 5.39 12.45 -5.97
C SER A 109 4.98 11.51 -7.10
N ILE A 110 3.84 11.81 -7.74
CA ILE A 110 3.31 11.14 -8.93
C ILE A 110 3.14 12.20 -10.02
N GLU A 111 3.49 11.87 -11.26
CA GLU A 111 3.23 12.69 -12.46
C GLU A 111 1.88 12.38 -13.14
#